data_AF-A0AAE4JXK8-F1
#
_entry.id   AF-A0AAE4JXK8-F1
#
_cell.length_a   1.000
_cell.length_b   1.000
_cell.length_c   1.000
_cell.angle_alpha   90.00
_cell.angle_beta   90.00
_cell.angle_gamma   90.00
#
_symmetry.space_group_name_H-M   'P 1'
#
loop_
_entity.id
_entity.type
_entity.pdbx_description
1 polymer ?
#
loop_
_entity_poly.entity_id
_entity_poly.type
_entity_poly.pdbx_seq_one_letter_code
_entity_poly.pdbx_strand_id
1 'polypeptide(L)' 'MQDKNFEDIKERIETGLGNNFPPEARLIMLGEIFCSLSHGLITPNQAYELEDLLGLKQFFQNYDQLREIGAFGETFAVA' A
#
# COMPACT_ATOMS: atom_id res chain seq x y z
N MET A 1 1.81 -3.59 20.29
CA MET A 1 0.67 -4.13 19.51
C MET A 1 0.76 -3.63 18.07
N GLN A 2 0.94 -2.32 17.85
CA GLN A 2 1.14 -1.77 16.50
C GLN A 2 2.37 -2.32 15.79
N ASP A 3 3.50 -2.44 16.49
CA ASP A 3 4.72 -3.01 15.89
C ASP A 3 4.53 -4.45 15.42
N LYS A 4 3.74 -5.25 16.14
CA LYS A 4 3.43 -6.62 15.72
C LYS A 4 2.64 -6.63 14.41
N ASN A 5 1.59 -5.80 14.29
CA ASN A 5 0.80 -5.74 13.06
C ASN A 5 1.65 -5.25 11.88
N PHE A 6 2.55 -4.29 12.11
CA PHE A 6 3.48 -3.83 11.10
C PHE A 6 4.40 -4.96 10.62
N GLU A 7 5.06 -5.68 11.53
CA GLU A 7 5.93 -6.80 11.17
C GLU A 7 5.16 -7.93 10.47
N ASP A 8 3.95 -8.28 10.94
CA ASP A 8 3.11 -9.31 10.33
C ASP A 8 2.74 -8.95 8.87
N ILE A 9 2.41 -7.68 8.59
CA ILE A 9 2.12 -7.22 7.22
C ILE A 9 3.40 -7.20 6.38
N LYS A 10 4.51 -6.72 6.94
CA LYS A 10 5.82 -6.66 6.28
C LYS A 10 6.28 -8.04 5.82
N GLU A 11 6.23 -9.04 6.71
CA GLU A 11 6.60 -10.43 6.40
C GLU A 11 5.80 -10.98 5.22
N ARG A 12 4.49 -10.69 5.17
CA ARG A 12 3.62 -11.11 4.07
C ARG A 12 3.99 -10.44 2.75
N ILE A 13 4.34 -9.15 2.78
CA ILE A 13 4.81 -8.43 1.60
C ILE A 13 6.12 -9.04 1.10
N GLU A 14 7.10 -9.23 1.98
CA GLU A 14 8.41 -9.80 1.65
C GLU A 14 8.28 -11.23 1.10
N THR A 15 7.43 -12.05 1.72
CA THR A 15 7.11 -13.40 1.24
C THR A 15 6.48 -13.37 -0.15
N GLY A 16 5.54 -12.46 -0.39
CA GLY A 16 4.94 -12.26 -1.71
C GLY A 16 5.99 -11.87 -2.76
N LEU A 17 6.86 -10.91 -2.42
CA LEU A 17 7.94 -10.43 -3.30
C LEU A 17 8.90 -11.56 -3.70
N GLY A 18 9.27 -12.42 -2.75
CA GLY A 18 10.07 -13.62 -3.03
C GLY A 18 9.42 -14.64 -3.97
N ASN A 19 8.09 -14.58 -4.12
CA ASN A 19 7.28 -15.50 -4.94
C ASN A 19 6.71 -14.85 -6.21
N ASN A 20 7.38 -13.83 -6.77
CA ASN A 20 6.92 -13.07 -7.94
C ASN A 20 5.57 -12.36 -7.75
N PHE A 21 5.43 -11.58 -6.67
CA PHE A 21 4.23 -10.83 -6.32
C PHE A 21 3.65 -10.02 -7.51
N PRO A 22 2.53 -10.44 -8.13
CA PRO A 22 1.98 -9.72 -9.27
C PRO A 22 1.38 -8.38 -8.85
N PRO A 23 1.36 -7.35 -9.74
CA PRO A 23 0.89 -6.00 -9.42
C PRO A 23 -0.51 -5.94 -8.80
N GLU A 24 -1.43 -6.78 -9.27
CA GLU A 24 -2.81 -6.86 -8.78
C GLU A 24 -2.87 -7.31 -7.32
N ALA A 25 -2.06 -8.30 -6.96
CA ALA A 25 -2.01 -8.80 -5.59
C ALA A 25 -1.32 -7.79 -4.64
N ARG A 26 -0.40 -6.97 -5.17
CA ARG A 26 0.17 -5.84 -4.41
C ARG A 26 -0.87 -4.76 -4.12
N LEU A 27 -1.79 -4.48 -5.05
CA LEU A 27 -2.92 -3.56 -4.80
C LEU A 27 -3.86 -4.11 -3.71
N ILE A 28 -4.07 -5.43 -3.65
CA ILE A 28 -4.84 -6.05 -2.56
C ILE A 28 -4.16 -5.78 -1.20
N MET A 29 -2.84 -5.98 -1.12
CA MET A 29 -2.10 -5.66 0.11
C MET A 29 -2.12 -4.17 0.45
N LEU A 30 -2.11 -3.28 -0.54
CA LEU A 30 -2.28 -1.85 -0.29
C LEU A 30 -3.62 -1.55 0.42
N GLY A 31 -4.70 -2.20 0.00
CA GLY A 31 -6.00 -2.10 0.67
C GLY A 31 -5.94 -2.58 2.13
N GLU A 32 -5.19 -3.65 2.40
CA GLU A 32 -4.99 -4.15 3.77
C GLU A 32 -4.16 -3.19 4.65
N ILE A 33 -3.14 -2.54 4.08
CA ILE A 33 -2.36 -1.49 4.76
C ILE A 33 -3.29 -0.33 5.17
N PHE A 34 -4.14 0.15 4.24
CA PHE A 34 -5.08 1.22 4.55
C PHE A 34 -6.14 0.82 5.59
N CYS A 35 -6.64 -0.41 5.52
CA CYS A 35 -7.54 -0.94 6.54
C CYS A 35 -6.87 -1.00 7.92
N SER A 36 -5.61 -1.44 7.97
CA SER A 36 -4.84 -1.48 9.21
C SER A 36 -4.59 -0.09 9.77
N LEU A 37 -4.28 0.87 8.90
CA LEU A 37 -4.10 2.28 9.27
C LEU A 37 -5.41 2.88 9.82
N SER A 38 -6.55 2.66 9.17
CA SER A 38 -7.84 3.22 9.59
C SER A 38 -8.30 2.70 10.95
N HIS A 39 -7.94 1.46 11.30
CA HIS A 39 -8.20 0.87 12.60
C HIS A 39 -7.16 1.25 13.67
N GLY A 40 -6.16 2.06 13.34
CA GLY A 40 -5.07 2.43 14.25
C GLY A 40 -4.15 1.27 14.62
N LEU A 41 -4.14 0.20 13.81
CA LEU A 41 -3.31 -0.98 14.03
C LEU A 41 -1.85 -0.75 13.64
N ILE A 42 -1.60 0.25 12.78
CA ILE A 42 -0.27 0.74 12.40
C ILE A 42 -0.30 2.27 12.38
N THR A 43 0.88 2.88 12.44
CA THR A 43 1.04 4.34 12.32
C THR A 43 1.08 4.78 10.85
N PRO A 44 0.84 6.08 10.55
CA PRO A 44 0.99 6.60 9.20
C PRO A 44 2.38 6.34 8.60
N ASN A 45 3.45 6.51 9.39
CA ASN A 45 4.83 6.26 8.93
C ASN A 45 5.06 4.79 8.55
N GLN A 46 4.52 3.85 9.34
CA GLN A 46 4.55 2.43 9.03
C GLN A 46 3.77 2.10 7.75
N ALA A 47 2.61 2.74 7.55
CA ALA A 47 1.84 2.56 6.33
C ALA A 47 2.60 3.04 5.08
N TYR A 48 3.29 4.18 5.14
CA TYR A 48 4.15 4.65 4.05
C TYR A 48 5.30 3.68 3.76
N GLU A 49 5.95 3.15 4.79
CA GLU A 49 7.02 2.16 4.62
C GLU A 49 6.52 0.87 3.94
N LEU A 50 5.37 0.36 4.36
CA LEU A 50 4.74 -0.83 3.76
C LEU A 50 4.29 -0.57 2.31
N GLU A 51 3.77 0.62 2.02
CA GLU A 51 3.39 1.02 0.67
C GLU A 51 4.60 1.10 -0.27
N ASP A 52 5.71 1.68 0.20
CA ASP A 52 6.96 1.74 -0.58
C ASP A 52 7.53 0.33 -0.82
N LEU A 53 7.43 -0.58 0.15
CA LEU A 53 7.82 -1.99 -0.01
C LEU A 53 7.03 -2.72 -1.11
N LEU A 54 5.76 -2.37 -1.32
CA LEU A 54 4.99 -2.92 -2.44
C LEU A 54 5.54 -2.45 -3.80
N GLY A 55 6.30 -1.35 -3.86
CA GLY A 55 6.95 -0.90 -5.08
C GLY A 55 5.96 -0.61 -6.21
N LEU A 56 4.73 -0.20 -5.90
CA LEU A 56 3.65 -0.03 -6.90
C LEU A 56 3.97 1.02 -7.97
N LYS A 57 4.80 2.01 -7.63
CA LYS A 57 5.31 3.04 -8.56
C LYS A 57 6.02 2.47 -9.79
N GLN A 58 6.59 1.27 -9.69
CA GLN A 58 7.27 0.63 -10.83
C GLN A 58 6.30 0.01 -11.84
N PHE A 59 5.04 -0.21 -11.45
CA PHE A 59 4.01 -0.80 -12.31
C PHE A 59 3.00 0.23 -12.82
N PHE A 60 2.78 1.31 -12.07
CA PHE A 60 1.81 2.34 -12.41
C PHE A 60 2.50 3.69 -12.60
N GLN A 61 2.63 4.16 -13.84
CA GLN A 61 3.31 5.43 -14.16
C GLN A 61 2.70 6.65 -13.45
N ASN A 62 1.39 6.63 -13.20
CA ASN A 62 0.65 7.70 -12.55
C ASN A 62 0.22 7.31 -11.12
N TYR A 63 1.03 6.52 -10.42
CA TYR A 63 0.68 6.01 -9.10
C TYR A 63 0.29 7.11 -8.10
N ASP A 64 1.02 8.23 -8.07
CA ASP A 64 0.71 9.33 -7.16
C ASP A 64 -0.66 9.97 -7.49
N GLN A 65 -1.02 10.11 -8.77
CA GLN A 65 -2.37 10.53 -9.18
C GLN A 65 -3.43 9.49 -8.81
N LEU A 66 -3.18 8.20 -9.04
CA LEU A 66 -4.11 7.13 -8.68
C LEU A 66 -4.36 7.10 -7.16
N ARG A 67 -3.33 7.39 -6.37
CA ARG A 67 -3.43 7.53 -4.93
C ARG A 67 -4.31 8.71 -4.53
N GLU A 68 -4.15 9.87 -5.15
CA GLU A 68 -5.01 11.03 -4.92
C GLU A 68 -6.46 10.74 -5.30
N ILE A 69 -6.68 10.14 -6.48
CA ILE A 69 -8.01 9.71 -6.92
C ILE A 69 -8.63 8.73 -5.92
N GLY A 70 -7.86 7.76 -5.44
CA GLY A 70 -8.32 6.79 -4.44
C GLY A 70 -8.62 7.41 -3.07
N ALA A 71 -7.85 8.42 -2.65
CA ALA A 71 -8.02 9.07 -1.36
C ALA A 71 -9.20 10.04 -1.32
N PHE A 72 -9.41 10.80 -2.40
CA PHE A 72 -10.40 11.88 -2.45
C PHE A 72 -11.64 11.56 -3.30
N GLY A 73 -11.58 10.52 -4.14
CA GLY A 73 -12.66 10.15 -5.06
C GLY A 73 -12.80 11.12 -6.25
N GLU A 74 -11.88 12.07 -6.41
CA GLU A 74 -11.92 13.09 -7.45
C GLU A 74 -10.86 12.77 -8.51
N THR A 75 -11.26 12.76 -9.78
CA THR A 75 -10.31 12.76 -10.90
C THR A 75 -9.96 14.20 -11.19
N PHE A 76 -8.71 14.60 -10.91
CA PHE A 76 -8.15 15.81 -11.48
C PHE A 76 -7.95 15.58 -12.98
N ALA A 77 -9.04 15.65 -13.74
CA ALA A 77 -8.97 15.88 -15.17
C ALA A 77 -8.33 17.25 -15.35
N VAL A 78 -7.02 17.27 -15.58
CA VAL A 78 -6.36 18.47 -16.09
C VAL A 78 -6.88 18.64 -17.51
N ALA A 79 -7.84 19.55 -17.66
CA ALA A 79 -8.28 20.10 -18.93
C ALA A 79 -7.17 20.90 -19.61
#